data_AF-A0A645CBF9-F1
#
_entry.id   AF-A0A645CBF9-F1
#
_cell.length_a   1.000
_cell.length_b   1.000
_cell.length_c   1.000
_cell.angle_alpha   90.00
_cell.angle_beta   90.00
_cell.angle_gamma   90.00
#
_symmetry.space_group_name_H-M   'P 1'
#
loop_
_entity.id
_entity.type
_entity.pdbx_description
1 polymer ?
#
loop_
_entity_poly.entity_id
_entity_poly.type
_entity_poly.pdbx_seq_one_letter_code
_entity_poly.pdbx_strand_id
1 'polypeptide(L)' 'MNDYLKSVPAPHVRAFQKGLLQYAHHNYSAMLDEIEESGDLTDEQTAELRACIENYQLTCKA' A
#
# COMPACT_ATOMS: atom_id res chain seq x y z
N MET A 1 0.11 -3.17 12.20
CA MET A 1 0.39 -2.33 11.00
C MET A 1 1.89 -2.10 10.73
N ASN A 2 2.80 -2.27 11.70
CA ASN A 2 4.25 -2.02 11.51
C ASN A 2 5.07 -3.19 10.92
N ASP A 3 4.45 -4.32 10.60
CA ASP A 3 5.19 -5.52 10.19
C ASP A 3 5.56 -5.53 8.69
N TYR A 4 4.91 -4.73 7.86
CA TYR A 4 5.11 -4.73 6.39
C TYR A 4 6.45 -4.13 5.93
N LEU A 5 7.12 -3.34 6.78
CA LEU A 5 8.43 -2.79 6.49
C LEU A 5 9.57 -3.62 7.08
N LYS A 6 9.29 -4.64 7.89
CA LYS A 6 10.34 -5.45 8.55
C LYS A 6 11.25 -6.18 7.55
N SER A 7 10.73 -6.52 6.39
CA SER A 7 11.49 -7.16 5.30
C SER A 7 12.25 -6.18 4.42
N VAL A 8 12.01 -4.87 4.56
CA VAL A 8 12.62 -3.83 3.73
C VAL A 8 13.85 -3.26 4.45
N PRO A 9 15.06 -3.37 3.90
CA PRO A 9 16.25 -2.76 4.50
C PRO A 9 16.06 -1.25 4.69
N ALA A 10 16.50 -0.70 5.82
CA ALA A 10 16.30 0.71 6.17
C ALA A 10 16.69 1.71 5.04
N PRO A 11 17.81 1.51 4.30
CA PRO A 11 18.17 2.40 3.18
C PRO A 11 17.14 2.43 2.05
N HIS A 12 16.35 1.37 1.88
CA HIS A 12 15.39 1.20 0.79
C HIS A 12 13.95 1.59 1.16
N VAL A 13 13.67 1.89 2.44
CA VAL A 13 12.31 2.21 2.90
C VAL A 13 11.69 3.38 2.13
N ARG A 14 12.47 4.44 1.86
CA ARG A 14 11.98 5.60 1.10
C ARG A 14 11.62 5.24 -0.35
N ALA A 15 12.46 4.45 -1.01
CA ALA A 15 12.20 4.01 -2.37
C ALA A 15 10.97 3.09 -2.42
N PHE A 16 10.85 2.17 -1.46
CA PHE A 16 9.69 1.29 -1.31
C PHE A 16 8.39 2.09 -1.09
N GLN A 17 8.37 3.06 -0.17
CA GLN A 17 7.19 3.89 0.07
C GLN A 17 6.77 4.67 -1.17
N LYS A 18 7.72 5.26 -1.90
CA LYS A 18 7.42 5.99 -3.15
C LYS A 18 6.82 5.05 -4.20
N GLY A 19 7.41 3.88 -4.39
CA GLY A 19 6.91 2.90 -5.36
C GLY A 19 5.55 2.32 -4.96
N LEU A 20 5.33 2.07 -3.67
CA LEU A 20 4.05 1.63 -3.14
C LEU A 20 2.95 2.66 -3.42
N LEU A 21 3.23 3.95 -3.20
CA LEU A 21 2.25 5.01 -3.47
C LEU A 21 1.89 5.06 -4.96
N GLN A 22 2.89 4.97 -5.84
CA GLN A 22 2.67 4.91 -7.29
C GLN A 22 1.87 3.66 -7.70
N TYR A 23 2.19 2.51 -7.11
CA TYR A 23 1.48 1.25 -7.35
C TYR A 23 0.02 1.32 -6.90
N ALA A 24 -0.24 1.89 -5.72
CA ALA A 24 -1.58 2.09 -5.18
C ALA A 24 -2.41 3.01 -6.09
N HIS A 25 -1.86 4.15 -6.52
CA HIS A 25 -2.55 5.04 -7.47
C HIS A 25 -2.86 4.37 -8.82
N HIS A 26 -2.03 3.43 -9.27
CA HIS A 26 -2.26 2.77 -10.56
C HIS A 26 -3.27 1.63 -10.48
N ASN A 27 -3.26 0.86 -9.38
CA ASN A 27 -4.01 -0.41 -9.29
C ASN A 27 -5.18 -0.36 -8.29
N TYR A 28 -5.20 0.61 -7.39
CA TYR A 28 -6.15 0.75 -6.28
C TYR A 28 -6.71 2.17 -6.17
N SER A 29 -6.79 2.91 -7.30
CA SER A 29 -7.26 4.30 -7.29
C SER A 29 -8.66 4.43 -6.72
N ALA A 30 -9.58 3.51 -7.07
CA ALA A 30 -10.96 3.54 -6.58
C ALA A 30 -11.04 3.48 -5.04
N MET A 31 -10.27 2.59 -4.41
CA MET A 31 -10.18 2.51 -2.95
C MET A 31 -9.62 3.82 -2.35
N LEU A 32 -8.63 4.45 -2.99
CA LEU A 32 -8.09 5.74 -2.52
C LEU A 32 -9.12 6.87 -2.66
N ASP A 33 -9.85 6.91 -3.77
CA ASP A 33 -10.92 7.89 -4.01
C ASP A 33 -12.04 7.72 -2.98
N GLU A 34 -12.43 6.48 -2.66
CA GLU A 34 -13.44 6.20 -1.62
C GLU A 34 -12.99 6.64 -0.22
N ILE A 35 -11.71 6.45 0.13
CA ILE A 35 -11.15 6.95 1.41
C ILE A 35 -11.16 8.48 1.42
N GLU A 36 -10.81 9.13 0.31
CA GLU A 36 -10.82 10.60 0.20
C GLU A 36 -12.24 11.17 0.29
N GLU A 37 -13.20 10.56 -0.39
CA GLU A 37 -14.59 11.00 -0.41
C GLU A 37 -15.32 10.77 0.92
N SER A 38 -15.11 9.59 1.54
CA SER A 38 -15.76 9.24 2.80
C SER A 38 -15.09 9.90 4.01
N GLY A 39 -13.79 10.18 3.92
CA GLY A 39 -12.97 10.64 5.05
C GLY A 39 -12.80 9.59 6.16
N ASP A 40 -13.15 8.34 5.90
CA ASP A 40 -13.05 7.24 6.84
C ASP A 40 -12.12 6.13 6.31
N LEU A 41 -11.69 5.26 7.22
CA LEU A 41 -10.93 4.06 6.88
C LEU A 41 -11.63 2.84 7.48
N THR A 42 -12.52 2.24 6.70
CA THR A 42 -13.32 1.09 7.12
C THR A 42 -12.47 -0.18 7.25
N ASP A 43 -13.03 -1.23 7.87
CA ASP A 43 -12.38 -2.55 7.93
C ASP A 43 -12.17 -3.15 6.53
N GLU A 44 -13.09 -2.89 5.60
CA GLU A 44 -13.01 -3.33 4.20
C GLU A 44 -11.85 -2.63 3.48
N GLN A 45 -11.77 -1.30 3.57
CA GLN A 45 -10.66 -0.52 3.01
C GLN A 45 -9.33 -0.86 3.68
N THR A 46 -9.32 -1.18 4.96
CA THR A 46 -8.13 -1.65 5.68
C THR A 46 -7.63 -3.00 5.14
N ALA A 47 -8.55 -3.92 4.84
CA ALA A 47 -8.22 -5.20 4.22
C ALA A 47 -7.70 -5.01 2.79
N GLU A 48 -8.27 -4.08 2.04
CA GLU A 48 -7.84 -3.77 0.68
C GLU A 48 -6.46 -3.08 0.64
N LEU A 49 -6.21 -2.13 1.55
CA LEU A 49 -4.87 -1.54 1.74
C LEU A 49 -3.83 -2.60 2.08
N ARG A 50 -4.18 -3.58 2.92
CA ARG A 50 -3.30 -4.72 3.21
C ARG A 50 -2.98 -5.51 1.96
N ALA A 51 -4.00 -5.85 1.16
CA ALA A 51 -3.81 -6.58 -0.10
C ALA A 51 -2.93 -5.78 -1.08
N CYS A 52 -3.11 -4.46 -1.16
CA CYS A 52 -2.28 -3.56 -1.97
C CYS A 52 -0.79 -3.66 -1.59
N ILE A 53 -0.48 -3.59 -0.29
CA ILE A 53 0.90 -3.70 0.22
C ILE A 53 1.49 -5.08 -0.11
N GLU A 54 0.74 -6.15 0.15
CA GLU A 54 1.20 -7.52 -0.10
C GLU A 54 1.46 -7.78 -1.59
N ASN A 55 0.57 -7.30 -2.46
CA ASN A 55 0.74 -7.42 -3.91
C ASN A 55 1.94 -6.63 -4.42
N TYR A 56 2.16 -5.41 -3.92
CA TYR A 56 3.35 -4.64 -4.28
C TYR A 56 4.66 -5.33 -3.83
N GLN A 57 4.64 -5.96 -2.65
CA GLN A 57 5.79 -6.76 -2.19
C GLN A 57 6.07 -7.96 -3.09
N LEU A 58 5.04 -8.59 -3.67
CA LEU A 58 5.23 -9.64 -4.67
C LEU A 58 5.85 -9.08 -5.95
N THR A 59 5.45 -7.89 -6.40
CA THR A 59 6.05 -7.22 -7.57
C THR A 59 7.53 -6.89 -7.35
N CYS A 60 7.93 -6.58 -6.12
CA CYS A 60 9.32 -6.31 -5.77
C CYS A 60 10.20 -7.57 -5.72
N LYS A 61 9.60 -8.77 -5.68
CA LYS A 61 10.30 -10.07 -5.61
C LYS A 61 10.38 -10.78 -6.96
N ALA A 62 9.55 -10.38 -7.93
CA ALA A 62 9.53 -10.89 -9.29
C ALA A 62 10.69 -10.28 -10.11
#